data_AF-A0AAN6FJW5-F1
#
_entry.id   AF-A0AAN6FJW5-F1
#
_cell.length_a   1.000
_cell.length_b   1.000
_cell.length_c   1.000
_cell.angle_alpha   90.00
_cell.angle_beta   90.00
_cell.angle_gamma   90.00
#
_symmetry.space_group_name_H-M   'P 1'
#
loop_
_entity.id
_entity.type
_entity.pdbx_description
1 polymer ?
#
loop_
_entity_poly.entity_id
_entity_poly.type
_entity_poly.pdbx_seq_one_letter_code
_entity_poly.pdbx_strand_id
1 'polypeptide(L)'
;MLQRMSRPSALDSLRAIRFERSYAAARHGAPADEADLSAARTWLSNLNPNTIPRTICQISFSRSSGPGGQNVNNRYHAAKSNDLVIQADESRKQADNVEACFRKLSEVVAEAGHVAVPGETSAAQGKRVEGLQKAEAAGRRRMKEMQSKKKSARRGGGGRDEG
;
A
#
# COMPACT_ATOMS: atom_id res chain seq x y z
N MET A 1 -5.44 55.66 7.38
CA MET A 1 -5.08 55.23 8.74
C MET A 1 -5.53 53.78 8.90
N LEU A 2 -4.68 52.81 8.56
CA LEU A 2 -5.01 51.37 8.55
C LEU A 2 -4.36 50.72 9.77
N GLN A 3 -5.19 50.24 10.69
CA GLN A 3 -4.76 49.63 11.95
C GLN A 3 -4.35 48.17 11.70
N ARG A 4 -3.06 47.90 11.91
CA ARG A 4 -2.43 46.58 11.77
C ARG A 4 -2.73 45.78 13.04
N MET A 5 -3.65 44.81 12.97
CA MET A 5 -3.91 43.91 14.09
C MET A 5 -2.79 42.86 14.19
N SER A 6 -2.11 42.87 15.33
CA SER A 6 -1.05 41.95 15.74
C SER A 6 -1.62 40.55 15.97
N ARG A 7 -0.97 39.52 15.44
CA ARG A 7 -1.29 38.11 15.72
C ARG A 7 -0.67 37.74 17.08
N PRO A 8 -1.42 37.19 18.04
CA PRO A 8 -0.82 36.65 19.25
C PRO A 8 0.00 35.39 18.92
N SER A 9 1.26 35.39 19.37
CA SER A 9 2.16 34.24 19.42
C SER A 9 1.72 33.34 20.58
N ALA A 10 1.11 32.21 20.26
CA ALA A 10 0.84 31.13 21.21
C ALA A 10 1.75 29.95 20.87
N LEU A 11 3.04 30.10 21.16
CA LEU A 11 3.90 28.95 21.46
C LEU A 11 3.54 28.50 22.88
N ASP A 12 2.44 27.77 23.02
CA ASP A 12 2.24 26.98 24.22
C ASP A 12 1.39 25.75 23.95
N SER A 13 2.03 24.60 24.20
CA SER A 13 1.40 23.33 24.51
C SER A 13 0.61 22.63 23.40
N LEU A 14 1.27 22.34 22.28
CA LEU A 14 0.98 21.09 21.58
C LEU A 14 1.83 20.00 22.21
N ARG A 15 1.20 19.26 23.16
CA ARG A 15 1.63 17.90 23.48
C ARG A 15 1.74 17.18 22.14
N ALA A 16 2.97 16.92 21.73
CA ALA A 16 3.28 16.09 20.61
C ALA A 16 2.54 14.77 20.84
N ILE A 17 1.42 14.57 20.14
CA ILE A 17 0.98 13.23 19.80
C ILE A 17 2.09 12.76 18.87
N ARG A 18 3.15 12.24 19.47
CA ARG A 18 4.14 11.41 18.83
C ARG A 18 3.38 10.15 18.46
N PHE A 19 2.60 10.23 17.38
CA PHE A 19 2.19 9.05 16.65
C PHE A 19 3.51 8.51 16.13
N GLU A 20 4.09 7.57 16.87
CA GLU A 20 5.18 6.75 16.38
C GLU A 20 4.64 6.09 15.11
N ARG A 21 4.85 6.78 13.99
CA ARG A 21 4.66 6.20 12.68
C ARG A 21 5.79 5.19 12.55
N SER A 22 5.56 3.98 13.05
CA SER A 22 6.07 2.81 12.36
C SER A 22 5.36 2.79 11.01
N TYR A 23 5.83 3.62 10.08
CA TYR A 23 5.60 3.31 8.69
C TYR A 23 6.20 1.93 8.51
N ALA A 24 5.36 0.96 8.20
CA ALA A 24 5.79 -0.22 7.48
C ALA A 24 6.22 0.21 6.07
N ALA A 25 7.20 1.11 5.98
CA ALA A 25 8.13 1.11 4.88
C ALA A 25 8.92 -0.17 5.08
N ALA A 26 8.33 -1.27 4.60
CA ALA A 26 8.97 -2.57 4.55
C ALA A 26 10.38 -2.33 4.02
N ARG A 27 11.36 -2.58 4.89
CA ARG A 27 12.73 -2.81 4.45
C ARG A 27 12.60 -3.87 3.36
N HIS A 28 12.97 -3.49 2.14
CA HIS A 28 12.89 -4.32 0.94
C HIS A 28 13.03 -5.81 1.25
N GLY A 29 11.91 -6.56 1.18
CA GLY A 29 11.93 -8.02 1.05
C GLY A 29 11.44 -8.88 2.22
N ALA A 30 10.98 -8.34 3.35
CA ALA A 30 10.33 -9.18 4.36
C ALA A 30 8.85 -9.42 4.00
N PRO A 31 8.35 -10.68 3.95
CA PRO A 31 6.92 -10.92 3.83
C PRO A 31 6.23 -10.29 5.05
N ALA A 32 5.22 -9.46 4.82
CA ALA A 32 4.43 -8.91 5.91
C ALA A 32 3.83 -10.07 6.73
N ASP A 33 3.91 -9.98 8.06
CA ASP A 33 3.39 -11.00 8.94
C ASP A 33 1.87 -11.13 8.75
N GLU A 34 1.34 -12.37 8.76
CA GLU A 34 -0.11 -12.61 8.53
C GLU A 34 -0.98 -11.88 9.58
N ALA A 35 -0.45 -11.71 10.80
CA ALA A 35 -1.09 -10.91 11.83
C ALA A 35 -1.25 -9.44 11.39
N ASP A 36 -0.19 -8.84 10.85
CA ASP A 36 -0.20 -7.46 10.36
C ASP A 36 -1.10 -7.30 9.13
N LEU A 37 -1.10 -8.28 8.21
CA LEU A 37 -1.99 -8.30 7.07
C LEU A 37 -3.47 -8.42 7.49
N SER A 38 -3.78 -9.27 8.48
CA SER A 38 -5.14 -9.41 9.00
C SER A 38 -5.63 -8.12 9.66
N ALA A 39 -4.79 -7.47 10.47
CA ALA A 39 -5.08 -6.18 11.08
C ALA A 39 -5.30 -5.09 10.01
N ALA A 40 -4.48 -5.07 8.97
CA ALA A 40 -4.63 -4.14 7.85
C ALA A 40 -5.93 -4.37 7.07
N ARG A 41 -6.32 -5.64 6.82
CA ARG A 41 -7.61 -5.99 6.19
C ARG A 41 -8.79 -5.54 7.03
N THR A 42 -8.77 -5.78 8.35
CA THR A 42 -9.84 -5.34 9.26
C THR A 42 -9.94 -3.81 9.32
N TRP A 43 -8.80 -3.11 9.31
CA TRP A 43 -8.81 -1.66 9.25
C TRP A 43 -9.41 -1.16 7.93
N LEU A 44 -9.01 -1.76 6.80
CA LEU A 44 -9.48 -1.40 5.48
C LEU A 44 -10.99 -1.63 5.31
N SER A 45 -11.54 -2.71 5.88
CA SER A 45 -12.99 -2.98 5.86
C SER A 45 -13.79 -1.96 6.66
N ASN A 46 -13.19 -1.35 7.67
CA ASN A 46 -13.82 -0.36 8.54
C ASN A 46 -13.58 1.09 8.09
N LEU A 47 -12.80 1.29 7.02
CA LEU A 47 -12.49 2.61 6.49
C LEU A 47 -13.73 3.21 5.82
N ASN A 48 -14.19 4.34 6.35
CA ASN A 48 -15.35 5.07 5.88
C ASN A 48 -15.03 6.58 5.85
N PRO A 49 -15.75 7.39 5.07
CA PRO A 49 -15.55 8.84 5.04
C PRO A 49 -15.65 9.49 6.43
N ASN A 50 -16.54 8.97 7.27
CA ASN A 50 -16.79 9.46 8.63
C ASN A 50 -15.76 9.01 9.66
N THR A 51 -14.96 7.98 9.38
CA THR A 51 -13.92 7.50 10.31
C THR A 51 -12.61 8.26 10.14
N ILE A 52 -12.47 9.04 9.06
CA ILE A 52 -11.33 9.92 8.83
C ILE A 52 -11.50 11.19 9.67
N PRO A 53 -10.62 11.46 10.66
CA PRO A 53 -10.72 12.66 11.46
C PRO A 53 -10.57 13.91 10.58
N ARG A 54 -11.52 14.84 10.64
CA ARG A 54 -11.46 16.06 9.81
C ARG A 54 -10.27 16.96 10.14
N THR A 55 -9.72 16.84 11.34
CA THR A 55 -8.61 17.67 11.86
C THR A 55 -7.28 17.41 11.16
N ILE A 56 -7.09 16.23 10.56
CA ILE A 56 -5.86 15.93 9.81
C ILE A 56 -5.89 16.47 8.38
N CYS A 57 -7.06 16.88 7.88
CA CYS A 57 -7.25 17.39 6.54
C CYS A 57 -7.39 18.92 6.58
N GLN A 58 -6.55 19.64 5.83
CA GLN A 58 -6.74 21.07 5.63
C GLN A 58 -7.80 21.30 4.56
N ILE A 59 -8.94 21.88 4.94
CA ILE A 59 -10.04 22.21 4.02
C ILE A 59 -9.88 23.66 3.58
N SER A 60 -9.87 23.89 2.26
CA SER A 60 -9.82 25.22 1.65
C SER A 60 -10.92 25.37 0.62
N PHE A 61 -11.48 26.58 0.49
CA PHE A 61 -12.54 26.90 -0.45
C PHE A 61 -12.08 27.96 -1.42
N SER A 62 -12.14 27.62 -2.70
CA SER A 62 -11.96 28.58 -3.80
C SER A 62 -13.27 28.69 -4.56
N ARG A 63 -13.63 29.91 -4.98
CA ARG A 63 -14.71 30.08 -5.94
C ARG A 63 -14.24 29.54 -7.28
N SER A 64 -14.96 28.58 -7.85
CA SER A 64 -14.77 28.19 -9.25
C SER A 64 -15.02 29.44 -10.10
N SER A 65 -13.96 30.03 -10.66
CA SER A 65 -14.11 31.08 -11.66
C SER A 65 -14.96 30.52 -12.82
N GLY A 66 -15.77 31.38 -13.44
CA GLY A 66 -16.67 31.01 -14.55
C GLY A 66 -15.95 30.36 -15.75
N PRO A 67 -16.68 30.06 -16.83
CA PRO A 67 -16.33 29.06 -17.85
C PRO A 67 -14.89 29.22 -18.35
N GLY A 68 -14.00 28.32 -17.92
CA GLY A 68 -12.58 28.43 -18.19
C GLY A 68 -11.82 27.23 -17.65
N GLY A 69 -11.41 26.35 -18.56
CA GLY A 69 -10.91 25.02 -18.26
C GLY A 69 -9.51 24.97 -17.68
N GLN A 70 -9.29 23.96 -16.84
CA GLN A 70 -8.15 23.06 -16.94
C GLN A 70 -8.50 21.81 -16.13
N ASN A 71 -8.91 20.74 -16.81
CA ASN A 71 -8.94 19.42 -16.19
C ASN A 71 -7.49 18.96 -16.08
N VAL A 72 -6.82 19.34 -14.99
CA VAL A 72 -5.42 19.03 -14.75
C VAL A 72 -5.30 17.54 -14.45
N ASN A 73 -4.78 16.80 -15.43
CA ASN A 73 -4.56 15.37 -15.36
C ASN A 73 -3.39 15.03 -14.43
N ASN A 74 -3.59 15.22 -13.12
CA ASN A 74 -2.97 14.47 -12.05
C ASN A 74 -3.92 14.56 -10.84
N ARG A 75 -4.84 13.58 -10.74
CA ARG A 75 -6.15 13.72 -10.06
C ARG A 75 -6.04 14.21 -8.61
N TYR A 76 -4.96 13.86 -7.90
CA TYR A 76 -4.82 14.17 -6.48
C TYR A 76 -3.42 14.61 -6.03
N HIS A 77 -2.38 14.52 -6.85
CA HIS A 77 -1.01 14.81 -6.41
C HIS A 77 -0.61 16.26 -6.72
N ALA A 78 -0.18 17.01 -5.72
CA ALA A 78 0.37 18.35 -5.92
C ALA A 78 1.82 18.26 -6.44
N ALA A 79 2.10 18.69 -7.68
CA ALA A 79 3.46 18.56 -8.22
C ALA A 79 4.56 19.34 -7.46
N LYS A 80 4.18 20.31 -6.63
CA LYS A 80 5.11 21.20 -5.89
C LYS A 80 5.24 20.86 -4.40
N SER A 81 4.35 20.02 -3.87
CA SER A 81 4.36 19.62 -2.46
C SER A 81 4.01 18.14 -2.36
N ASN A 82 4.54 17.43 -1.37
CA ASN A 82 4.22 16.00 -1.19
C ASN A 82 2.81 15.80 -0.59
N ASP A 83 1.86 16.62 -1.02
CA ASP A 83 0.50 16.72 -0.51
C ASP A 83 -0.48 16.07 -1.50
N LEU A 84 -1.51 15.46 -0.93
CA LEU A 84 -2.67 14.96 -1.66
C LEU A 84 -3.76 16.05 -1.65
N VAL A 85 -4.09 16.60 -2.82
CA VAL A 85 -5.11 17.63 -3.00
C VAL A 85 -6.34 17.01 -3.64
N ILE A 86 -7.47 17.03 -2.94
CA ILE A 86 -8.75 16.50 -3.42
C ILE A 86 -9.73 17.66 -3.61
N GLN A 87 -10.36 17.71 -4.78
CA GLN A 87 -11.29 18.78 -5.16
C GLN A 87 -12.67 18.21 -5.50
N ALA A 88 -13.72 18.97 -5.16
CA ALA A 88 -15.10 18.67 -5.54
C ALA A 88 -15.87 19.97 -5.77
N ASP A 89 -16.58 20.04 -6.90
CA ASP A 89 -17.42 21.16 -7.34
C ASP A 89 -18.81 20.70 -7.80
N GLU A 90 -19.25 19.53 -7.32
CA GLU A 90 -20.45 18.82 -7.75
C GLU A 90 -21.76 19.50 -7.31
N SER A 91 -21.75 20.24 -6.20
CA SER A 91 -22.91 20.91 -5.62
C SER A 91 -22.67 22.42 -5.47
N ARG A 92 -23.78 23.18 -5.47
CA ARG A 92 -23.77 24.60 -5.06
C ARG A 92 -23.64 24.77 -3.55
N LYS A 93 -23.82 23.70 -2.76
CA LYS A 93 -23.68 23.71 -1.31
C LYS A 93 -22.26 23.31 -0.92
N GLN A 94 -21.60 24.19 -0.17
CA GLN A 94 -20.25 23.96 0.32
C GLN A 94 -20.13 22.68 1.17
N ALA A 95 -21.11 22.41 2.04
CA ALA A 95 -21.11 21.22 2.90
C ALA A 95 -21.10 19.92 2.10
N ASP A 96 -21.94 19.82 1.05
CA ASP A 96 -22.00 18.65 0.18
C ASP A 96 -20.65 18.40 -0.53
N ASN A 97 -19.98 19.48 -0.97
CA ASN A 97 -18.66 19.37 -1.60
C ASN A 97 -17.57 18.93 -0.61
N VAL A 98 -17.68 19.31 0.67
CA VAL A 98 -16.78 18.80 1.71
C VAL A 98 -16.98 17.29 1.88
N GLU A 99 -18.21 16.81 2.00
CA GLU A 99 -18.50 15.38 2.10
C GLU A 99 -18.03 14.62 0.85
N ALA A 100 -18.21 15.19 -0.33
CA ALA A 100 -17.72 14.61 -1.58
C ALA A 100 -16.19 14.46 -1.58
N CYS A 101 -15.44 15.43 -1.03
CA CYS A 101 -13.99 15.30 -0.86
C CYS A 101 -13.60 14.17 0.09
N PHE A 102 -14.27 14.03 1.24
CA PHE A 102 -13.99 12.92 2.18
C PHE A 102 -14.35 11.56 1.62
N ARG A 103 -15.42 11.48 0.82
CA ARG A 103 -15.76 10.25 0.08
C ARG A 103 -14.65 9.85 -0.88
N LYS A 104 -14.22 10.77 -1.75
CA LYS A 104 -13.09 10.53 -2.68
C LYS A 104 -11.81 10.15 -1.94
N LEU A 105 -11.53 10.78 -0.80
CA LEU A 105 -10.37 10.43 0.02
C LEU A 105 -10.44 8.98 0.50
N SER A 106 -11.58 8.55 1.04
CA SER A 106 -11.75 7.17 1.51
C SER A 106 -11.61 6.15 0.38
N GLU A 107 -12.13 6.45 -0.80
CA GLU A 107 -12.02 5.59 -1.99
C GLU A 107 -10.55 5.43 -2.43
N VAL A 108 -9.81 6.54 -2.50
CA VAL A 108 -8.37 6.52 -2.88
C VAL A 108 -7.54 5.73 -1.88
N VAL A 109 -7.80 5.92 -0.59
CA VAL A 109 -7.10 5.18 0.48
C VAL A 109 -7.48 3.71 0.43
N ALA A 110 -8.75 3.38 0.16
CA ALA A 110 -9.19 2.01 0.02
C ALA A 110 -8.52 1.31 -1.17
N GLU A 111 -8.49 1.97 -2.33
CA GLU A 111 -7.83 1.49 -3.55
C GLU A 111 -6.33 1.23 -3.30
N ALA A 112 -5.62 2.19 -2.72
CA ALA A 112 -4.21 2.02 -2.36
C ALA A 112 -4.00 0.90 -1.33
N GLY A 113 -4.92 0.77 -0.37
CA GLY A 113 -4.91 -0.30 0.64
C GLY A 113 -5.10 -1.68 0.02
N HIS A 114 -6.00 -1.85 -0.97
CA HIS A 114 -6.19 -3.12 -1.66
C HIS A 114 -4.98 -3.55 -2.49
N VAL A 115 -4.22 -2.59 -3.04
CA VAL A 115 -2.97 -2.88 -3.75
C VAL A 115 -1.85 -3.25 -2.76
N ALA A 116 -1.79 -2.56 -1.62
CA ALA A 116 -0.74 -2.76 -0.62
C ALA A 116 -0.96 -4.00 0.27
N VAL A 117 -2.21 -4.39 0.49
CA VAL A 117 -2.61 -5.52 1.34
C VAL A 117 -3.19 -6.61 0.44
N PRO A 118 -2.38 -7.59 0.01
CA PRO A 118 -2.89 -8.72 -0.74
C PRO A 118 -4.04 -9.39 0.02
N GLY A 119 -5.12 -9.72 -0.69
CA GLY A 119 -6.21 -10.51 -0.13
C GLY A 119 -5.70 -11.83 0.44
N GLU A 120 -6.47 -12.43 1.35
CA GLU A 120 -6.13 -13.75 1.88
C GLU A 120 -5.84 -14.70 0.71
N THR A 121 -4.62 -15.24 0.65
CA THR A 121 -4.29 -16.31 -0.27
C THR A 121 -5.27 -17.43 0.07
N SER A 122 -6.32 -17.60 -0.75
CA SER A 122 -7.36 -18.60 -0.51
C SER A 122 -6.70 -19.93 -0.13
N ALA A 123 -7.23 -20.64 0.85
CA ALA A 123 -6.65 -21.93 1.29
C ALA A 123 -6.45 -22.91 0.12
N ALA A 124 -7.25 -22.80 -0.94
CA ALA A 124 -7.07 -23.54 -2.19
C ALA A 124 -5.82 -23.12 -2.97
N GLN A 125 -5.51 -21.82 -3.02
CA GLN A 125 -4.29 -21.27 -3.63
C GLN A 125 -3.06 -21.60 -2.78
N GLY A 126 -3.16 -21.58 -1.46
CA GLY A 126 -2.11 -22.05 -0.55
C GLY A 126 -1.73 -23.51 -0.78
N LYS A 127 -2.73 -24.41 -0.82
CA LYS A 127 -2.52 -25.84 -1.16
C LYS A 127 -1.94 -26.03 -2.55
N ARG A 128 -2.33 -25.20 -3.52
CA ARG A 128 -1.79 -25.24 -4.89
C ARG A 128 -0.32 -24.84 -4.93
N VAL A 129 0.07 -23.77 -4.23
CA VAL A 129 1.47 -23.33 -4.12
C VAL A 129 2.32 -24.37 -3.39
N GLU A 130 1.81 -24.93 -2.28
CA GLU A 130 2.50 -26.01 -1.56
C GLU A 130 2.69 -27.26 -2.45
N GLY A 131 1.67 -27.62 -3.23
CA GLY A 131 1.75 -28.71 -4.21
C GLY A 131 2.80 -28.47 -5.29
N LEU A 132 2.87 -27.24 -5.83
CA LEU A 132 3.88 -26.85 -6.82
C LEU A 132 5.30 -26.90 -6.25
N GLN A 133 5.51 -26.43 -5.02
CA GLN A 133 6.82 -26.48 -4.33
C GLN A 133 7.26 -27.92 -4.08
N LYS A 134 6.35 -28.80 -3.62
CA LYS A 134 6.65 -30.23 -3.42
C LYS A 134 7.02 -30.91 -4.75
N ALA A 135 6.29 -30.61 -5.83
CA ALA A 135 6.57 -31.15 -7.15
C ALA A 135 7.92 -30.69 -7.70
N GLU A 136 8.27 -29.41 -7.53
CA GLU A 136 9.56 -28.86 -7.92
C GLU A 136 10.71 -29.52 -7.14
N ALA A 137 10.60 -29.62 -5.82
CA ALA A 137 11.59 -30.26 -4.96
C ALA A 137 11.81 -31.74 -5.33
N ALA A 138 10.72 -32.47 -5.59
CA ALA A 138 10.78 -33.85 -6.05
C ALA A 138 11.45 -33.97 -7.43
N GLY A 139 11.11 -33.10 -8.38
CA GLY A 139 11.73 -33.05 -9.71
C GLY A 139 13.23 -32.78 -9.62
N ARG A 140 13.64 -31.80 -8.79
CA ARG A 140 15.05 -31.49 -8.54
C ARG A 140 15.81 -32.67 -7.97
N ARG A 141 15.21 -33.39 -7.02
CA ARG A 141 15.82 -34.59 -6.41
C ARG A 141 16.01 -35.70 -7.45
N ARG A 142 14.97 -36.01 -8.23
CA ARG A 142 15.03 -37.02 -9.30
C ARG A 142 16.10 -36.69 -10.34
N MET A 143 16.23 -35.43 -10.74
CA MET A 143 17.28 -35.00 -11.65
C MET A 143 18.67 -35.23 -11.06
N LYS A 144 18.89 -34.84 -9.79
CA LYS A 144 20.17 -35.08 -9.10
C LYS A 144 20.50 -36.57 -8.99
N GLU A 145 19.50 -37.40 -8.67
CA GLU A 145 19.68 -38.86 -8.59
C GLU A 145 20.03 -39.48 -9.94
N MET A 146 19.35 -39.08 -11.02
CA MET A 146 19.66 -39.55 -12.38
C MET A 146 21.07 -39.13 -12.81
N GLN A 147 21.45 -37.88 -12.56
CA GLN A 147 22.80 -37.40 -12.86
C GLN A 147 23.87 -38.11 -12.03
N SER A 148 23.59 -38.39 -10.75
CA SER A 148 24.47 -39.17 -9.88
C SER A 148 24.67 -40.60 -10.39
N LYS A 149 23.57 -41.30 -10.71
CA LYS A 149 23.60 -42.67 -11.29
C LYS A 149 24.39 -42.71 -12.59
N LYS A 150 24.18 -41.73 -13.49
CA LYS A 150 24.94 -41.61 -14.75
C LYS A 150 26.44 -41.40 -14.50
N LYS A 151 26.81 -40.58 -13.51
CA LYS A 151 28.21 -40.38 -13.12
C LYS A 151 28.83 -41.64 -12.49
N SER A 152 28.07 -42.36 -11.68
CA SER A 152 28.51 -43.61 -11.03
C SER A 152 28.75 -44.72 -12.05
N ALA A 153 27.86 -44.89 -13.04
CA ALA A 153 28.00 -45.88 -14.10
C ALA A 153 29.29 -45.66 -14.93
N ARG A 154 29.67 -44.40 -15.18
CA ARG A 154 30.94 -44.07 -15.85
C ARG A 154 32.18 -44.38 -15.02
N ARG A 155 32.07 -44.45 -13.69
CA ARG A 155 33.20 -44.73 -12.79
C ARG A 155 33.43 -46.22 -12.57
N GLY A 156 32.39 -47.06 -12.69
CA GLY A 156 32.48 -48.51 -12.49
C GLY A 156 33.09 -49.28 -13.67
N GLY A 157 33.19 -48.69 -14.86
CA GLY A 157 33.74 -49.34 -16.06
C GLY A 157 35.27 -49.22 -16.25
N GLY A 158 35.99 -48.63 -15.28
CA GLY A 158 37.44 -48.40 -15.36
C GLY A 158 38.24 -49.25 -14.36
N GLY A 159 37.78 -50.47 -14.06
CA GLY A 159 38.55 -51.46 -13.31
C GLY A 159 39.63 -52.04 -14.21
N ARG A 160 40.88 -51.83 -13.82
CA ARG A 160 42.11 -52.29 -14.49
C ARG A 160 42.11 -53.81 -14.64
N ASP A 161 42.31 -54.27 -15.87
CA ASP A 161 42.78 -55.62 -16.18
C ASP A 161 44.32 -55.54 -16.12
N GLU A 162 44.92 -56.07 -15.06
CA GLU A 162 46.36 -56.35 -14.97
C GLU A 162 46.54 -57.86 -15.01
N GLY A 163 47.07 -58.36 -16.12
CA GLY A 163 47.43 -59.76 -16.37
C GLY A 163 48.53 -59.83 -17.42
#